data_AF-A0AAD6Q7C6-F1
#
_entry.id   AF-A0AAD6Q7C6-F1
#
_cell.length_a   1.000
_cell.length_b   1.000
_cell.length_c   1.000
_cell.angle_alpha   90.00
_cell.angle_beta   90.00
_cell.angle_gamma   90.00
#
_symmetry.space_group_name_H-M   'P 1'
#
loop_
_entity.id
_entity.type
_entity.pdbx_description
1 polymer ?
#
loop_
_entity_poly.entity_id
_entity_poly.type
_entity_poly.pdbx_seq_one_letter_code
_entity_poly.pdbx_strand_id
1 'polypeptide(L)'
;MRLNHCCRIVFFFFFLLRGLFASPSLASTFISDGVFESHASTGRNLLQTKKACPVNFEFLNYTIITSQCKGPQYPPSSCCASFKEFACPYANLINDLTNECATIMFSYINLNGKYPPGLFSNECKDGKLGLECPAPPPSEPASDKNGSQIMHGPPLLLILLAVFIVVLF
;
A
#
# COMPACT_ATOMS: atom_id res chain seq x y z
N MET A 1 42.89 3.40 38.81
CA MET A 1 41.47 3.18 38.44
C MET A 1 40.63 4.44 38.19
N ARG A 2 41.07 5.68 38.51
CA ARG A 2 40.27 6.89 38.24
C ARG A 2 40.36 7.46 36.82
N LEU A 3 41.46 7.20 36.09
CA LEU A 3 41.67 7.74 34.74
C LEU A 3 40.80 7.05 33.67
N ASN A 4 40.62 5.74 33.77
CA ASN A 4 39.77 4.96 32.85
C ASN A 4 38.28 5.32 32.97
N HIS A 5 37.83 5.69 34.17
CA HIS A 5 36.43 6.06 34.41
C HIS A 5 36.10 7.44 33.82
N CYS A 6 37.06 8.38 33.86
CA CYS A 6 36.90 9.71 33.28
C CYS A 6 36.83 9.64 31.74
N CYS A 7 37.71 8.87 31.09
CA CYS A 7 37.69 8.68 29.64
C CYS A 7 36.38 8.05 29.13
N ARG A 8 35.79 7.11 29.88
CA ARG A 8 34.53 6.46 29.50
C ARG A 8 33.33 7.40 29.60
N ILE A 9 33.30 8.27 30.61
CA ILE A 9 32.25 9.30 30.76
C ILE A 9 32.31 10.29 29.59
N VAL A 10 33.52 10.72 29.20
CA VAL A 10 33.70 11.65 28.07
C VAL A 10 33.23 11.03 26.75
N PHE A 11 33.57 9.76 26.49
CA PHE A 11 33.11 9.04 25.29
C PHE A 11 31.59 8.88 25.27
N PHE A 12 30.97 8.57 26.42
CA PHE A 12 29.52 8.41 26.53
C PHE A 12 28.76 9.72 26.23
N PHE A 13 29.22 10.84 26.76
CA PHE A 13 28.65 12.16 26.43
C PHE A 13 28.78 12.49 24.93
N PHE A 14 29.91 12.16 24.31
CA PHE A 14 30.13 12.41 22.88
C PHE A 14 29.15 11.63 21.98
N PHE A 15 28.76 10.40 22.37
CA PHE A 15 27.75 9.61 21.68
C PHE A 15 26.32 10.12 21.89
N LEU A 16 25.97 10.58 23.10
CA LEU A 16 24.67 11.20 23.37
C LEU A 16 24.46 12.50 22.59
N LEU A 17 25.50 13.33 22.47
CA LEU A 17 25.46 14.57 21.68
C LEU A 17 25.30 14.32 20.17
N ARG A 18 25.76 13.17 19.63
CA ARG A 18 25.53 12.80 18.22
C ARG A 18 24.14 12.27 17.93
N GLY A 19 23.44 11.72 18.92
CA GLY A 19 22.09 11.18 18.77
C GLY A 19 21.00 12.25 18.71
N LEU A 20 21.26 13.45 19.22
CA LEU A 20 20.28 14.54 19.31
C LEU A 20 20.13 15.36 18.00
N PHE A 21 20.99 15.16 17.00
CA PHE A 21 20.97 15.89 15.72
C PHE A 21 20.53 15.06 14.51
N ALA A 22 19.93 13.88 14.72
CA ALA A 22 19.32 13.12 13.63
C ALA A 22 17.84 13.52 13.46
N SER A 23 17.59 14.77 13.08
CA SER A 23 16.29 15.18 12.57
C SER A 23 16.19 14.78 11.09
N PRO A 24 15.18 14.00 10.67
CA PRO A 24 14.89 13.82 9.26
C PRO A 24 14.32 15.13 8.71
N SER A 25 15.04 15.79 7.81
CA SER A 25 14.56 16.97 7.11
C SER A 25 13.43 16.59 6.15
N LEU A 26 12.20 16.97 6.50
CA LEU A 26 11.09 17.10 5.57
C LEU A 26 11.37 18.27 4.62
N ALA A 27 11.74 17.99 3.37
CA ALA A 27 11.70 18.97 2.30
C ALA A 27 10.29 19.01 1.72
N SER A 28 9.51 20.03 2.08
CA SER A 28 8.30 20.42 1.38
C SER A 28 8.65 21.51 0.37
N THR A 29 8.42 21.25 -0.91
CA THR A 29 8.47 22.28 -1.95
C THR A 29 7.13 22.25 -2.66
N PHE A 30 6.23 23.16 -2.26
CA PHE A 30 5.03 23.47 -3.02
C PHE A 30 5.42 24.33 -4.22
N ILE A 31 5.10 23.88 -5.43
CA ILE A 31 5.06 24.71 -6.65
C ILE A 31 3.69 24.49 -7.29
N SER A 32 2.97 25.60 -7.45
CA SER A 32 1.65 25.69 -8.08
C SER A 32 1.78 25.91 -9.59
N ASP A 33 0.83 25.31 -10.31
CA ASP A 33 0.34 25.55 -11.69
C ASP A 33 1.29 25.42 -12.90
N GLY A 34 0.86 24.58 -13.84
CA GLY A 34 1.42 24.49 -15.19
C GLY A 34 0.88 23.30 -15.98
N VAL A 35 -0.29 23.48 -16.60
CA VAL A 35 -0.71 23.03 -17.95
C VAL A 35 -0.10 21.74 -18.53
N PHE A 36 -1.00 20.84 -18.97
CA PHE A 36 -0.74 19.67 -19.81
C PHE A 36 0.24 19.96 -20.97
N GLU A 37 1.39 19.29 -20.98
CA GLU A 37 2.17 19.07 -22.19
C GLU A 37 2.72 17.63 -22.19
N SER A 38 2.33 16.88 -23.22
CA SER A 38 2.68 15.48 -23.44
C SER A 38 4.16 15.34 -23.79
N HIS A 39 5.03 15.25 -22.79
CA HIS A 39 6.39 14.78 -23.00
C HIS A 39 6.45 13.27 -22.81
N ALA A 40 6.73 12.57 -23.91
CA ALA A 40 7.28 11.22 -23.90
C ALA A 40 8.61 11.25 -23.13
N SER A 41 8.52 11.15 -21.80
CA SER A 41 9.66 11.04 -20.92
C SER A 41 10.22 9.63 -21.06
N THR A 42 11.19 9.47 -21.96
CA THR A 42 12.22 8.43 -21.83
C THR A 42 13.13 8.83 -20.67
N GLY A 43 12.56 8.95 -19.48
CA GLY A 43 13.26 8.95 -18.22
C GLY A 43 13.37 7.50 -17.79
N ARG A 44 14.54 7.10 -17.30
CA ARG A 44 14.76 5.79 -16.67
C ARG A 44 13.56 5.50 -15.78
N ASN A 45 12.69 4.59 -16.19
CA ASN A 45 11.63 4.10 -15.35
C ASN A 45 12.40 3.50 -14.17
N LEU A 46 12.35 4.15 -13.01
CA LEU A 46 12.46 3.38 -11.79
C LEU A 46 11.42 2.30 -12.00
N LEU A 47 11.85 1.04 -12.11
CA LEU A 47 10.94 -0.07 -11.79
C LEU A 47 10.53 0.25 -10.36
N GLN A 48 9.47 1.04 -10.19
CA GLN A 48 8.82 1.24 -8.93
C GLN A 48 8.44 -0.18 -8.59
N THR A 49 9.25 -0.81 -7.74
CA THR A 49 9.15 -2.23 -7.46
C THR A 49 7.95 -2.36 -6.54
N LYS A 50 6.77 -2.27 -7.16
CA LYS A 50 5.51 -2.51 -6.52
C LYS A 50 5.50 -3.97 -6.11
N LYS A 51 4.85 -4.24 -4.98
CA LYS A 51 4.70 -5.60 -4.50
C LYS A 51 3.93 -6.41 -5.54
N ALA A 52 4.36 -7.65 -5.75
CA ALA A 52 3.61 -8.59 -6.57
C ALA A 52 2.20 -8.77 -5.99
N CYS A 53 1.22 -8.96 -6.87
CA CYS A 53 -0.14 -9.21 -6.42
C CYS A 53 -0.25 -10.63 -5.85
N PRO A 54 -0.77 -10.81 -4.61
CA PRO A 54 -0.94 -12.14 -4.03
C PRO A 54 -2.07 -12.95 -4.68
N VAL A 55 -2.95 -12.30 -5.45
CA VAL A 55 -4.05 -12.94 -6.19
C VAL A 55 -3.61 -13.20 -7.62
N ASN A 56 -3.79 -14.45 -8.07
CA ASN A 56 -3.54 -14.80 -9.45
C ASN A 56 -4.78 -14.53 -10.31
N PHE A 57 -4.85 -13.32 -10.86
CA PHE A 57 -5.96 -12.91 -11.73
C PHE A 57 -6.06 -13.74 -13.03
N GLU A 58 -4.97 -14.32 -13.52
CA GLU A 58 -4.96 -15.09 -14.78
C GLU A 58 -6.00 -16.21 -14.82
N PHE A 59 -6.19 -16.89 -13.69
CA PHE A 59 -7.04 -18.08 -13.60
C PHE A 59 -8.43 -17.79 -13.02
N LEU A 60 -8.82 -16.52 -12.88
CA LEU A 60 -10.15 -16.17 -12.42
C LEU A 60 -11.20 -16.34 -13.53
N ASN A 61 -12.46 -16.46 -13.11
CA ASN A 61 -13.59 -16.56 -14.03
C ASN A 61 -14.06 -15.15 -14.45
N TYR A 62 -13.81 -14.80 -15.71
CA TYR A 62 -14.19 -13.52 -16.30
C TYR A 62 -15.61 -13.49 -16.88
N THR A 63 -16.34 -14.62 -16.87
CA THR A 63 -17.68 -14.73 -17.43
C THR A 63 -18.66 -13.74 -16.79
N ILE A 64 -18.48 -13.39 -15.51
CA ILE A 64 -19.38 -12.43 -14.86
C ILE A 64 -19.37 -11.07 -15.56
N ILE A 65 -18.21 -10.61 -16.04
CA ILE A 65 -18.06 -9.38 -16.81
C ILE A 65 -18.44 -9.63 -18.27
N THR A 66 -17.86 -10.64 -18.92
CA THR A 66 -17.98 -10.83 -20.38
C THR A 66 -19.37 -11.27 -20.85
N SER A 67 -20.18 -11.85 -19.97
CA SER A 67 -21.57 -12.22 -20.28
C SER A 67 -22.53 -11.02 -20.23
N GLN A 68 -22.23 -10.00 -19.42
CA GLN A 68 -23.11 -8.86 -19.17
C GLN A 68 -22.64 -7.58 -19.90
N CYS A 69 -21.35 -7.28 -19.84
CA CYS A 69 -20.75 -6.10 -20.46
C CYS A 69 -20.37 -6.41 -21.92
N LYS A 70 -21.25 -6.11 -22.86
CA LYS A 70 -21.05 -6.40 -24.30
C LYS A 70 -20.93 -5.14 -25.14
N GLY A 71 -19.99 -5.18 -26.08
CA GLY A 71 -19.84 -4.16 -27.11
C GLY A 71 -20.93 -4.26 -28.20
N PRO A 72 -21.03 -3.24 -29.07
CA PRO A 72 -20.14 -2.09 -29.18
C PRO A 72 -20.48 -0.92 -28.23
N GLN A 73 -21.72 -0.86 -27.71
CA GLN A 73 -22.16 0.27 -26.89
C GLN A 73 -21.68 0.22 -25.43
N TYR A 74 -21.31 -0.96 -24.91
CA TYR A 74 -20.88 -1.17 -23.52
C TYR A 74 -21.78 -0.46 -22.49
N PRO A 75 -23.03 -0.92 -22.30
CA PRO A 75 -24.01 -0.21 -21.47
C PRO A 75 -23.50 -0.05 -20.02
N PRO A 76 -23.32 1.21 -19.53
CA PRO A 76 -22.63 1.47 -18.26
C PRO A 76 -23.26 0.76 -17.07
N SER A 77 -24.59 0.70 -16.99
CA SER A 77 -25.28 0.02 -15.89
C SER A 77 -24.88 -1.46 -15.76
N SER A 78 -24.91 -2.21 -16.87
CA SER A 78 -24.52 -3.63 -16.89
C SER A 78 -23.01 -3.84 -16.67
N CYS A 79 -22.19 -2.97 -17.28
CA CYS A 79 -20.74 -3.07 -17.20
C CYS A 79 -20.23 -2.76 -15.80
N CYS A 80 -20.76 -1.72 -15.16
CA CYS A 80 -20.37 -1.34 -13.81
C CYS A 80 -20.93 -2.31 -12.76
N ALA A 81 -22.15 -2.84 -12.94
CA ALA A 81 -22.70 -3.84 -12.04
C ALA A 81 -21.86 -5.14 -12.04
N SER A 82 -21.58 -5.68 -13.23
CA SER A 82 -20.75 -6.89 -13.37
C SER A 82 -19.30 -6.67 -12.95
N PHE A 83 -18.74 -5.49 -13.20
CA PHE A 83 -17.41 -5.13 -12.72
C PHE A 83 -17.35 -5.04 -11.18
N LYS A 84 -18.36 -4.45 -10.52
CA LYS A 84 -18.45 -4.44 -9.05
C LYS A 84 -18.46 -5.87 -8.50
N GLU A 85 -19.30 -6.74 -9.06
CA GLU A 85 -19.39 -8.14 -8.61
C GLU A 85 -18.05 -8.86 -8.71
N PHE A 86 -17.29 -8.62 -9.79
CA PHE A 86 -15.97 -9.20 -9.97
C PHE A 86 -14.89 -8.59 -9.06
N ALA A 87 -14.84 -7.25 -8.94
CA ALA A 87 -13.73 -6.53 -8.34
C ALA A 87 -13.86 -6.35 -6.82
N CYS A 88 -15.09 -6.24 -6.30
CA CYS A 88 -15.32 -5.95 -4.90
C CYS A 88 -14.74 -6.97 -3.90
N PRO A 89 -14.71 -8.29 -4.19
CA PRO A 89 -14.00 -9.24 -3.33
C PRO A 89 -12.51 -8.93 -3.13
N TYR A 90 -11.91 -8.17 -4.05
CA TYR A 90 -10.48 -7.83 -4.06
C TYR A 90 -10.22 -6.34 -3.79
N ALA A 91 -11.23 -5.57 -3.38
CA ALA A 91 -11.17 -4.12 -3.22
C ALA A 91 -9.95 -3.64 -2.40
N ASN A 92 -9.63 -4.33 -1.30
CA ASN A 92 -8.49 -3.98 -0.44
C ASN A 92 -7.14 -4.11 -1.16
N LEU A 93 -7.01 -5.08 -2.06
CA LEU A 93 -5.78 -5.33 -2.80
C LEU A 93 -5.64 -4.38 -3.98
N ILE A 94 -6.71 -4.18 -4.74
CA ILE A 94 -6.69 -3.33 -5.94
C ILE A 94 -6.64 -1.83 -5.60
N ASN A 95 -7.08 -1.44 -4.40
CA ASN A 95 -6.96 -0.06 -3.92
C ASN A 95 -5.62 0.24 -3.23
N ASP A 96 -4.76 -0.77 -3.01
CA ASP A 96 -3.42 -0.57 -2.45
C ASP A 96 -2.42 -0.16 -3.53
N LEU A 97 -2.06 1.12 -3.51
CA LEU A 97 -1.14 1.75 -4.46
C LEU A 97 0.30 1.22 -4.38
N THR A 98 0.63 0.40 -3.36
CA THR A 98 1.96 -0.21 -3.18
C THR A 98 2.14 -1.53 -3.92
N ASN A 99 1.09 -2.07 -4.56
CA ASN A 99 1.12 -3.32 -5.31
C ASN A 99 0.64 -3.16 -6.76
N GLU A 100 0.78 -4.22 -7.56
CA GLU A 100 0.40 -4.22 -8.99
C GLU A 100 -0.98 -4.85 -9.28
N CYS A 101 -1.77 -5.17 -8.25
CA CYS A 101 -3.03 -5.90 -8.40
C CYS A 101 -4.02 -5.21 -9.35
N ALA A 102 -4.20 -3.88 -9.25
CA ALA A 102 -5.11 -3.17 -10.14
C ALA A 102 -4.70 -3.27 -11.60
N THR A 103 -3.40 -3.06 -11.89
CA THR A 103 -2.84 -3.14 -13.24
C THR A 103 -3.03 -4.54 -13.83
N ILE A 104 -2.70 -5.57 -13.05
CA ILE A 104 -2.84 -6.98 -13.46
C ILE A 104 -4.32 -7.31 -13.70
N MET A 105 -5.20 -6.94 -12.77
CA MET A 105 -6.65 -7.17 -12.89
C MET A 105 -7.21 -6.56 -14.18
N PHE A 106 -6.98 -5.27 -14.43
CA PHE A 106 -7.48 -4.60 -15.63
C PHE A 106 -6.89 -5.18 -16.91
N SER A 107 -5.62 -5.60 -16.90
CA SER A 107 -5.00 -6.28 -18.04
C SER A 107 -5.78 -7.52 -18.45
N TYR A 108 -6.04 -8.44 -17.51
CA TYR A 108 -6.77 -9.66 -17.82
C TYR A 108 -8.26 -9.42 -18.10
N ILE A 109 -8.91 -8.43 -17.45
CA ILE A 109 -10.28 -8.04 -17.82
C ILE A 109 -10.32 -7.62 -19.30
N ASN A 110 -9.41 -6.73 -19.72
CA ASN A 110 -9.37 -6.20 -21.07
C ASN A 110 -9.03 -7.30 -22.10
N LEU A 111 -8.09 -8.19 -21.78
CA LEU A 111 -7.70 -9.30 -22.65
C LEU A 111 -8.85 -10.29 -22.85
N ASN A 112 -9.54 -10.70 -21.78
CA ASN A 112 -10.61 -11.69 -21.85
C ASN A 112 -11.89 -11.14 -22.51
N GLY A 113 -12.22 -9.87 -22.26
CA GLY A 113 -13.42 -9.23 -22.79
C GLY A 113 -13.22 -8.42 -24.08
N LYS A 114 -11.96 -8.25 -24.52
CA LYS A 114 -11.57 -7.36 -25.64
C LYS A 114 -12.04 -5.91 -25.41
N TYR A 115 -11.99 -5.45 -24.17
CA TYR A 115 -12.46 -4.11 -23.78
C TYR A 115 -11.45 -3.02 -24.15
N PRO A 116 -11.91 -1.83 -24.55
CA PRO A 116 -11.03 -0.69 -24.74
C PRO A 116 -10.42 -0.26 -23.40
N PRO A 117 -9.14 0.18 -23.38
CA PRO A 117 -8.50 0.69 -22.19
C PRO A 117 -9.30 1.82 -21.54
N GLY A 118 -9.47 1.76 -20.22
CA GLY A 118 -10.16 2.80 -19.45
C GLY A 118 -11.68 2.72 -19.45
N LEU A 119 -12.32 1.74 -20.13
CA LEU A 119 -13.78 1.58 -20.14
C LEU A 119 -14.37 1.69 -18.73
N PHE A 120 -13.95 0.82 -17.82
CA PHE A 120 -14.50 0.80 -16.45
C PHE A 120 -14.10 2.02 -15.62
N SER A 121 -12.88 2.54 -15.78
CA SER A 121 -12.41 3.73 -15.04
C SER A 121 -13.13 5.01 -15.45
N ASN A 122 -13.59 5.08 -16.70
CA ASN A 122 -14.29 6.23 -17.24
C ASN A 122 -15.79 6.16 -16.96
N GLU A 123 -16.40 4.99 -17.18
CA GLU A 123 -17.84 4.79 -17.07
C GLU A 123 -18.33 4.55 -15.63
N CYS A 124 -17.53 3.87 -14.80
CA CYS A 124 -17.99 3.39 -13.49
C CYS A 124 -17.58 4.33 -12.35
N LYS A 125 -18.46 5.26 -11.99
CA LYS A 125 -18.30 6.19 -10.88
C LYS A 125 -19.63 6.35 -10.14
N ASP A 126 -19.69 6.00 -8.86
CA ASP A 126 -20.87 6.26 -8.02
C ASP A 126 -20.78 7.62 -7.30
N GLY A 127 -19.57 8.15 -7.13
CA GLY A 127 -19.36 9.43 -6.47
C GLY A 127 -17.91 9.90 -6.49
N LYS A 128 -17.57 10.87 -5.62
CA LYS A 128 -16.22 11.45 -5.53
C LYS A 128 -15.15 10.47 -5.05
N LEU A 129 -15.56 9.42 -4.31
CA LEU A 129 -14.67 8.38 -3.79
C LEU A 129 -14.42 7.24 -4.79
N GLY A 130 -15.04 7.31 -5.98
CA GLY A 130 -14.91 6.30 -7.01
C GLY A 130 -16.10 5.36 -7.05
N LEU A 131 -15.83 4.06 -7.13
CA LEU A 131 -16.81 3.00 -7.24
C LEU A 131 -17.05 2.38 -5.86
N GLU A 132 -18.29 2.43 -5.38
CA GLU A 132 -18.66 1.88 -4.09
C GLU A 132 -19.00 0.39 -4.23
N CYS A 133 -18.35 -0.41 -3.39
CA CYS A 133 -18.65 -1.82 -3.25
C CYS A 133 -19.81 -2.03 -2.27
N PRO A 134 -20.73 -2.97 -2.56
CA PRO A 134 -21.77 -3.35 -1.61
C PRO A 134 -21.15 -3.79 -0.28
N ALA A 135 -21.85 -3.53 0.82
CA ALA A 135 -21.44 -4.05 2.12
C ALA A 135 -21.34 -5.59 2.04
N PRO A 136 -20.28 -6.19 2.62
CA PRO A 136 -20.21 -7.64 2.70
C PRO A 136 -21.45 -8.16 3.45
N PRO A 137 -21.96 -9.35 3.09
CA PRO A 137 -23.05 -9.95 3.84
C PRO A 137 -22.69 -10.08 5.32
N PRO A 138 -23.66 -10.01 6.25
CA PRO A 138 -23.40 -10.19 7.68
C PRO A 138 -22.63 -11.49 7.87
N SER A 139 -21.43 -11.38 8.45
CA SER A 139 -20.64 -12.55 8.80
C SER A 139 -21.40 -13.31 9.88
N GLU A 140 -21.57 -14.63 9.72
CA GLU A 140 -21.89 -15.48 10.86
C GLU A 140 -20.85 -15.23 11.97
N PRO A 141 -21.26 -15.20 13.25
CA PRO A 141 -20.38 -14.82 14.33
C PRO A 141 -19.13 -15.71 14.33
N ALA A 142 -17.98 -15.09 14.04
CA ALA A 142 -16.69 -15.72 14.17
C ALA A 142 -16.55 -16.17 15.63
N SER A 143 -16.31 -17.47 15.84
CA SER A 143 -15.90 -17.98 17.15
C SER A 143 -14.52 -17.40 17.47
N ASP A 144 -14.51 -16.34 18.27
CA ASP A 144 -13.31 -15.70 18.79
C ASP A 144 -12.44 -16.72 19.54
N LYS A 145 -11.37 -17.19 18.91
CA LYS A 145 -10.23 -17.77 19.63
C LYS A 145 -9.21 -16.65 19.83
N ASN A 146 -9.33 -16.04 21.00
CA ASN A 146 -8.39 -15.08 21.56
C ASN A 146 -6.94 -15.58 21.43
N GLY A 147 -6.10 -14.78 20.79
CA GLY A 147 -4.69 -15.07 20.56
C GLY A 147 -3.89 -13.79 20.40
N SER A 148 -4.03 -12.86 21.34
CA SER A 148 -3.18 -11.67 21.45
C SER A 148 -1.73 -12.10 21.73
N GLN A 149 -0.90 -12.15 20.68
CA GLN A 149 0.55 -12.22 20.84
C GLN A 149 1.06 -10.79 21.05
N ILE A 150 1.09 -10.37 22.32
CA ILE A 150 1.74 -9.12 22.69
C ILE A 150 3.24 -9.33 22.55
N MET A 151 3.80 -8.93 21.40
CA MET A 151 5.24 -8.88 21.20
C MET A 151 5.83 -7.80 22.11
N HIS A 152 6.23 -8.20 23.31
CA HIS A 152 6.94 -7.35 24.25
C HIS A 152 8.37 -7.14 23.75
N GLY A 153 8.60 -6.01 23.07
CA GLY A 153 9.95 -5.50 22.87
C GLY A 153 10.62 -5.26 24.22
N PRO A 154 11.94 -5.48 24.36
CA PRO A 154 12.63 -5.34 25.64
C PRO A 154 12.43 -3.92 26.19
N PRO A 155 12.02 -3.77 27.47
CA PRO A 155 11.79 -2.46 28.05
C PRO A 155 13.09 -1.64 28.01
N LEU A 156 12.98 -0.41 27.54
CA LEU A 156 14.07 0.58 27.38
C LEU A 156 14.90 0.73 28.67
N LEU A 157 14.28 0.45 29.83
CA LEU A 157 14.89 0.42 31.15
C LEU A 157 15.99 -0.66 31.31
N LEU A 158 15.86 -1.83 30.68
CA LEU A 158 16.90 -2.88 30.67
C LEU A 158 18.12 -2.47 29.85
N ILE A 159 17.92 -1.71 28.77
CA ILE A 159 19.01 -1.18 27.94
C ILE A 159 19.80 -0.12 28.72
N LEU A 160 19.10 0.76 29.45
CA LEU A 160 19.73 1.78 30.29
C LEU A 160 20.54 1.17 31.46
N LEU A 161 20.03 0.12 32.10
CA LEU A 161 20.73 -0.58 33.18
C LEU A 161 22.00 -1.29 32.68
N ALA A 162 21.95 -1.95 31.52
CA ALA A 162 23.11 -2.61 30.93
C ALA A 162 24.23 -1.61 30.61
N VAL A 163 23.88 -0.45 30.07
CA VAL A 163 24.83 0.63 29.78
C VAL A 163 25.46 1.20 31.05
N PHE A 164 24.67 1.36 32.12
CA PHE A 164 25.15 1.87 33.41
C PHE A 164 26.16 0.93 34.08
N ILE A 165 25.90 -0.39 34.07
CA ILE A 165 26.81 -1.42 34.60
C ILE A 165 28.15 -1.40 33.85
N VAL A 166 28.10 -1.28 32.50
CA VAL A 166 29.32 -1.19 31.68
C VAL A 166 30.09 0.08 32.01
N VAL A 167 29.47 1.22 32.28
CA VAL A 167 30.21 2.46 32.59
C VAL A 167 30.92 2.38 33.96
N LEU A 168 30.37 1.64 34.92
CA LEU A 168 30.89 1.52 36.29
C LEU A 168 32.01 0.48 36.46
N PHE A 169 32.07 -0.55 35.61
CA PHE A 169 33.11 -1.59 35.61
C PHE A 169 34.02 -1.46 34.40
#